data_AF-A0A2V6RNC1-F1
#
_entry.id   AF-A0A2V6RNC1-F1
#
_cell.length_a   1.000
_cell.length_b   1.000
_cell.length_c   1.000
_cell.angle_alpha   90.00
_cell.angle_beta   90.00
_cell.angle_gamma   90.00
#
_symmetry.space_group_name_H-M   'P 1'
#
loop_
_entity.id
_entity.type
_entity.pdbx_description
1 polymer ?
#
loop_
_entity_poly.entity_id
_entity_poly.type
_entity_poly.pdbx_seq_one_letter_code
_entity_poly.pdbx_strand_id
1 'polypeptide(L)'
;MRPGSVRLAAACGVVVLLGPSAAPALTGTEWRRLAPAARAAYVTGVVDAWQGLVAVQESVGSKDAGITVFAELVSCLRDRLVSEAQIGAVVAKYVADNPGQSGKDMTDLVFAALTQDCAR
;
A
#
# COMPACT_ATOMS: atom_id res chain seq x y z
N MET A 1 -34.77 49.60 -29.19
CA MET A 1 -33.93 48.39 -29.18
C MET A 1 -33.97 47.81 -27.77
N ARG A 2 -34.37 46.53 -27.61
CA ARG A 2 -34.59 45.89 -26.31
C ARG A 2 -33.27 45.30 -25.76
N PRO A 3 -32.94 45.47 -24.48
CA PRO A 3 -31.86 44.71 -23.85
C PRO A 3 -32.34 43.27 -23.57
N GLY A 4 -31.62 42.29 -24.09
CA GLY A 4 -31.87 40.86 -23.86
C GLY A 4 -31.42 40.45 -22.47
N SER A 5 -32.35 40.00 -21.64
CA SER A 5 -32.08 39.40 -20.33
C SER A 5 -31.41 38.04 -20.50
N VAL A 6 -30.14 37.92 -20.10
CA VAL A 6 -29.46 36.64 -19.96
C VAL A 6 -29.98 35.98 -18.69
N ARG A 7 -30.73 34.87 -18.83
CA ARG A 7 -31.16 34.04 -17.71
C ARG A 7 -30.00 33.14 -17.30
N LEU A 8 -29.38 33.41 -16.14
CA LEU A 8 -28.53 32.42 -15.47
C LEU A 8 -29.44 31.26 -15.00
N ALA A 9 -29.39 30.13 -15.71
CA ALA A 9 -29.89 28.88 -15.16
C ALA A 9 -28.83 28.34 -14.19
N ALA A 10 -29.06 28.54 -12.89
CA ALA A 10 -28.29 27.88 -11.85
C ALA A 10 -28.56 26.37 -11.95
N ALA A 11 -27.64 25.64 -12.60
CA ALA A 11 -27.60 24.20 -12.51
C ALA A 11 -27.14 23.85 -11.08
N CYS A 12 -28.09 23.62 -10.17
CA CYS A 12 -27.85 22.94 -8.91
C CYS A 12 -27.35 21.52 -9.24
N GLY A 13 -26.03 21.38 -9.37
CA GLY A 13 -25.38 20.10 -9.43
C GLY A 13 -25.77 19.31 -8.19
N VAL A 14 -26.44 18.18 -8.40
CA VAL A 14 -26.70 17.20 -7.35
C VAL A 14 -25.34 16.71 -6.87
N VAL A 15 -24.90 17.21 -5.71
CA VAL A 15 -23.77 16.64 -4.98
C VAL A 15 -24.26 15.32 -4.43
N VAL A 16 -23.99 14.23 -5.13
CA VAL A 16 -24.20 12.88 -4.60
C VAL A 16 -23.22 12.73 -3.44
N LEU A 17 -23.74 12.84 -2.21
CA LEU A 17 -23.02 12.52 -0.98
C LEU A 17 -22.75 11.01 -0.97
N LEU A 18 -21.69 10.58 -1.65
CA LEU A 18 -21.11 9.26 -1.43
C LEU A 18 -20.55 9.26 -0.02
N GLY A 19 -21.26 8.65 0.93
CA GLY A 19 -20.70 8.35 2.23
C GLY A 19 -19.41 7.53 2.07
N PRO A 20 -18.44 7.63 2.99
CA PRO A 20 -17.21 6.86 2.89
C PRO A 20 -17.54 5.37 3.05
N SER A 21 -17.68 4.66 1.94
CA SER A 21 -17.55 3.21 1.96
C SER A 21 -16.09 2.91 2.28
N ALA A 22 -15.86 2.12 3.34
CA ALA A 22 -14.53 1.58 3.60
C ALA A 22 -14.06 0.89 2.32
N ALA A 23 -12.99 1.42 1.69
CA ALA A 23 -12.40 0.77 0.54
C ALA A 23 -11.83 -0.57 1.03
N PRO A 24 -12.22 -1.71 0.43
CA PRO A 24 -11.63 -2.98 0.81
C PRO A 24 -10.12 -2.93 0.56
N ALA A 25 -9.36 -3.64 1.39
CA ALA A 25 -7.92 -3.79 1.18
C ALA A 25 -7.66 -4.39 -0.21
N LEU A 26 -6.67 -3.85 -0.91
CA LEU A 26 -6.28 -4.34 -2.22
C LEU A 26 -5.80 -5.78 -2.10
N THR A 27 -6.39 -6.71 -2.85
CA THR A 27 -5.94 -8.12 -2.87
C THR A 27 -4.74 -8.32 -3.80
N GLY A 28 -4.05 -9.45 -3.67
CA GLY A 28 -2.98 -9.82 -4.62
C GLY A 28 -3.43 -9.92 -6.08
N THR A 29 -4.69 -10.30 -6.31
CA THR A 29 -5.27 -10.34 -7.67
C THR A 29 -5.51 -8.95 -8.23
N GLU A 30 -6.02 -8.03 -7.43
CA GLU A 30 -6.25 -6.65 -7.87
C GLU A 30 -4.93 -5.91 -8.05
N TRP A 31 -3.97 -6.11 -7.14
CA TRP A 31 -2.62 -5.56 -7.28
C TRP A 31 -1.95 -5.99 -8.60
N ARG A 32 -2.06 -7.26 -9.00
CA ARG A 32 -1.52 -7.74 -10.29
C ARG A 32 -2.11 -7.03 -11.51
N ARG A 33 -3.32 -6.49 -11.42
CA ARG A 33 -3.99 -5.74 -12.50
C ARG A 33 -3.54 -4.29 -12.59
N LEU A 34 -2.84 -3.77 -11.58
CA LEU A 34 -2.33 -2.41 -11.59
C LEU A 34 -1.19 -2.23 -12.61
N ALA A 35 -1.06 -1.00 -13.12
CA ALA A 35 0.09 -0.61 -13.93
C ALA A 35 1.41 -0.85 -13.15
N PRO A 36 2.54 -1.15 -13.83
CA PRO A 36 3.80 -1.45 -13.16
C PRO A 36 4.24 -0.40 -12.12
N ALA A 37 4.10 0.88 -12.43
CA ALA A 37 4.44 1.97 -11.51
C ALA A 37 3.56 1.97 -10.25
N ALA A 38 2.25 1.71 -10.40
CA ALA A 38 1.33 1.62 -9.26
C ALA A 38 1.61 0.38 -8.39
N ARG A 39 2.04 -0.73 -8.99
CA ARG A 39 2.48 -1.91 -8.24
C ARG A 39 3.69 -1.63 -7.39
N ALA A 40 4.71 -0.99 -7.97
CA ALA A 40 5.92 -0.59 -7.26
C ALA A 40 5.60 0.40 -6.13
N ALA A 41 4.85 1.46 -6.42
CA ALA A 41 4.46 2.46 -5.43
C ALA A 41 3.68 1.85 -4.24
N TYR A 42 2.80 0.88 -4.49
CA TYR A 42 2.10 0.18 -3.41
C TYR A 42 3.08 -0.55 -2.48
N VAL A 43 4.03 -1.30 -3.03
CA VAL A 43 5.04 -2.04 -2.24
C VAL A 43 5.94 -1.07 -1.47
N THR A 44 6.43 -0.01 -2.12
CA THR A 44 7.24 1.03 -1.47
C THR A 44 6.47 1.69 -0.32
N GLY A 45 5.20 2.04 -0.53
CA GLY A 45 4.37 2.66 0.51
C GLY A 45 4.11 1.74 1.72
N VAL A 46 3.96 0.43 1.51
CA VAL A 46 3.86 -0.54 2.60
C VAL A 46 5.14 -0.58 3.43
N VAL A 47 6.30 -0.64 2.77
CA VAL A 47 7.60 -0.68 3.44
C VAL A 47 7.89 0.64 4.18
N ASP A 48 7.56 1.77 3.58
CA ASP A 48 7.69 3.10 4.21
C ASP A 48 6.82 3.22 5.46
N ALA A 49 5.57 2.73 5.40
CA ALA A 49 4.69 2.70 6.56
C ALA A 49 5.28 1.90 7.74
N TRP A 50 5.93 0.76 7.45
CA TRP A 50 6.64 -0.02 8.48
C TRP A 50 7.84 0.72 9.06
N GLN A 51 8.64 1.38 8.23
CA GLN A 51 9.74 2.23 8.70
C GLN A 51 9.24 3.35 9.61
N GLY A 52 8.14 4.00 9.23
CA GLY A 52 7.48 5.02 10.05
C GLY A 52 6.99 4.50 11.39
N LEU A 53 6.36 3.32 11.43
CA LEU A 53 5.91 2.68 12.68
C LEU A 53 7.08 2.38 13.62
N VAL A 54 8.20 1.89 13.09
CA VAL A 54 9.43 1.64 13.87
C VAL A 54 9.96 2.93 14.47
N ALA A 55 10.06 4.00 13.66
CA ALA A 55 10.52 5.31 14.13
C ALA A 55 9.61 5.90 15.22
N VAL A 56 8.28 5.77 15.07
CA VAL A 56 7.32 6.19 16.09
C VAL A 56 7.53 5.39 17.38
N GLN A 57 7.63 4.05 17.29
CA GLN A 57 7.87 3.21 18.46
C GLN A 57 9.13 3.62 19.23
N GLU A 58 10.24 3.85 18.52
CA GLU A 58 11.49 4.34 19.11
C GLU A 58 11.30 5.68 19.82
N SER A 59 10.59 6.62 19.19
CA SER A 59 10.36 7.96 19.74
C SER A 59 9.52 7.97 21.02
N VAL A 60 8.56 7.05 21.15
CA VAL A 60 7.67 6.96 22.32
C VAL A 60 8.19 5.99 23.39
N GLY A 61 9.33 5.33 23.15
CA GLY A 61 9.91 4.35 24.07
C GLY A 61 9.04 3.09 24.25
N SER A 62 8.18 2.78 23.28
CA SER A 62 7.31 1.60 23.32
C SER A 62 8.05 0.36 22.81
N LYS A 63 7.58 -0.83 23.19
CA LYS A 63 8.02 -2.12 22.68
C LYS A 63 6.81 -2.97 22.30
N ASP A 64 5.90 -2.39 21.54
CA ASP A 64 4.74 -3.12 21.06
C ASP A 64 5.21 -4.30 20.21
N ALA A 65 4.80 -5.51 20.59
CA ALA A 65 5.25 -6.74 19.94
C ALA A 65 4.80 -6.80 18.47
N GLY A 66 3.62 -6.25 18.16
CA GLY A 66 3.07 -6.20 16.81
C GLY A 66 3.82 -5.25 15.89
N ILE A 67 4.45 -4.21 16.44
CA ILE A 67 5.32 -3.30 15.66
C ILE A 67 6.75 -3.82 15.58
N THR A 68 7.22 -4.52 16.62
CA THR A 68 8.59 -5.04 16.69
C THR A 68 8.93 -6.00 15.55
N VAL A 69 7.95 -6.79 15.07
CA VAL A 69 8.15 -7.67 13.90
C VAL A 69 8.50 -6.89 12.63
N PHE A 70 7.97 -5.66 12.47
CA PHE A 70 8.32 -4.79 11.35
C PHE A 70 9.72 -4.20 11.51
N ALA A 71 10.18 -3.95 12.75
CA ALA A 71 11.54 -3.50 13.02
C ALA A 71 12.59 -4.52 12.56
N GLU A 72 12.35 -5.80 12.84
CA GLU A 72 13.23 -6.90 12.40
C GLU A 72 13.28 -6.98 10.87
N LEU A 73 12.13 -6.89 10.21
CA LEU A 73 12.04 -6.93 8.75
C LEU A 73 12.75 -5.73 8.10
N VAL A 74 12.47 -4.51 8.58
CA VAL A 74 13.10 -3.27 8.09
C VAL A 74 14.62 -3.31 8.30
N SER A 75 15.08 -3.83 9.45
CA SER A 75 16.51 -3.99 9.73
C SER A 75 17.17 -4.95 8.75
N CYS A 76 16.57 -6.12 8.51
CA CYS A 76 17.07 -7.07 7.51
C CYS A 76 17.22 -6.43 6.11
N LEU A 77 16.18 -5.74 5.63
CA LEU A 77 16.21 -5.12 4.30
C LEU A 77 17.31 -4.06 4.19
N ARG A 78 17.51 -3.29 5.27
CA ARG A 78 18.58 -2.29 5.37
C ARG A 78 19.97 -2.93 5.40
N ASP A 79 20.16 -3.93 6.26
CA ASP A 79 21.46 -4.60 6.45
C ASP A 79 21.93 -5.33 5.20
N ARG A 80 20.99 -5.87 4.41
CA ARG A 80 21.26 -6.51 3.13
C ARG A 80 21.33 -5.54 1.95
N LEU A 81 21.15 -4.23 2.17
CA LEU A 81 21.14 -3.19 1.14
C LEU A 81 20.17 -3.50 -0.01
N VAL A 82 18.98 -4.02 0.33
CA VAL A 82 17.98 -4.40 -0.68
C VAL A 82 17.35 -3.14 -1.27
N SER A 83 17.54 -2.92 -2.57
CA SER A 83 16.92 -1.80 -3.28
C SER A 83 15.41 -1.96 -3.43
N GLU A 84 14.67 -0.86 -3.60
CA GLU A 84 13.21 -0.90 -3.85
C GLU A 84 12.84 -1.78 -5.05
N ALA A 85 13.67 -1.77 -6.11
CA ALA A 85 13.47 -2.62 -7.28
C ALA A 85 13.60 -4.11 -6.93
N GLN A 86 14.56 -4.49 -6.07
CA GLN A 86 14.69 -5.86 -5.59
C GLN A 86 13.53 -6.25 -4.66
N ILE A 87 13.11 -5.37 -3.75
CA ILE A 87 11.92 -5.58 -2.91
C ILE A 87 10.69 -5.85 -3.79
N GLY A 88 10.43 -5.00 -4.78
CA GLY A 88 9.33 -5.17 -5.71
C GLY A 88 9.41 -6.49 -6.50
N ALA A 89 10.60 -6.90 -6.92
CA ALA A 89 10.82 -8.17 -7.63
C ALA A 89 10.55 -9.39 -6.75
N VAL A 90 10.99 -9.37 -5.49
CA VAL A 90 10.72 -10.43 -4.49
C VAL A 90 9.22 -10.59 -4.28
N VAL A 91 8.50 -9.49 -4.06
CA VAL A 91 7.05 -9.50 -3.88
C VAL A 91 6.34 -10.01 -5.13
N ALA A 92 6.70 -9.50 -6.31
CA ALA A 92 6.11 -9.95 -7.57
C ALA A 92 6.31 -11.45 -7.79
N LYS A 93 7.50 -11.97 -7.48
CA LYS A 93 7.82 -13.39 -7.54
C LYS A 93 6.97 -14.19 -6.55
N TYR A 94 6.88 -13.75 -5.30
CA TYR A 94 6.08 -14.44 -4.28
C TYR A 94 4.60 -14.54 -4.68
N VAL A 95 3.99 -13.46 -5.17
CA VAL A 95 2.59 -13.48 -5.62
C VAL A 95 2.39 -14.40 -6.83
N ALA A 96 3.35 -14.46 -7.74
CA ALA A 96 3.30 -15.37 -8.89
C ALA A 96 3.44 -16.85 -8.47
N ASP A 97 4.35 -17.13 -7.54
CA ASP A 97 4.66 -18.48 -7.06
C ASP A 97 3.58 -19.03 -6.10
N ASN A 98 2.70 -18.17 -5.56
CA ASN A 98 1.66 -18.53 -4.59
C ASN A 98 0.22 -18.22 -5.08
N PRO A 99 -0.25 -18.83 -6.19
CA PRO A 99 -1.56 -18.51 -6.76
C PRO A 99 -2.73 -18.80 -5.82
N GLY A 100 -2.61 -19.76 -4.89
CA GLY A 100 -3.63 -20.06 -3.88
C GLY A 100 -3.85 -18.95 -2.84
N GLN A 101 -2.93 -17.97 -2.75
CA GLN A 101 -3.05 -16.84 -1.83
C GLN A 101 -3.55 -15.57 -2.53
N SER A 102 -3.94 -15.64 -3.81
CA SER A 102 -4.21 -14.43 -4.62
C SER A 102 -5.41 -13.60 -4.15
N GLY A 103 -6.28 -14.13 -3.30
CA GLY A 103 -7.39 -13.42 -2.68
C GLY A 103 -7.06 -12.78 -1.32
N LYS A 104 -5.83 -12.93 -0.83
CA LYS A 104 -5.37 -12.30 0.41
C LYS A 104 -5.04 -10.82 0.20
N ASP A 105 -5.08 -10.07 1.28
CA ASP A 105 -4.68 -8.67 1.34
C ASP A 105 -3.23 -8.53 0.86
N MET A 106 -2.99 -7.55 0.01
CA MET A 106 -1.69 -7.39 -0.64
C MET A 106 -0.61 -7.01 0.38
N THR A 107 -0.95 -6.28 1.45
CA THR A 107 -0.02 -6.00 2.57
C THR A 107 0.47 -7.28 3.24
N ASP A 108 -0.40 -8.27 3.46
CA ASP A 108 -0.02 -9.57 4.02
C ASP A 108 0.90 -10.33 3.08
N LEU A 109 0.64 -10.27 1.77
CA LEU A 109 1.49 -10.89 0.75
C LEU A 109 2.87 -10.23 0.68
N VAL A 110 2.95 -8.89 0.81
CA VAL A 110 4.23 -8.16 0.90
C VAL A 110 4.99 -8.61 2.15
N PHE A 111 4.33 -8.66 3.30
CA PHE A 111 4.94 -9.07 4.55
C PHE A 111 5.47 -10.51 4.50
N ALA A 112 4.65 -11.45 4.01
CA ALA A 112 5.05 -12.85 3.84
C ALA A 112 6.23 -13.01 2.88
N ALA A 113 6.20 -12.31 1.74
CA ALA A 113 7.26 -12.36 0.74
C ALA A 113 8.62 -11.92 1.32
N LEU A 114 8.64 -10.76 1.98
CA LEU A 114 9.87 -10.17 2.49
C LEU A 114 10.37 -10.89 3.75
N THR A 115 9.47 -11.37 4.60
CA THR A 115 9.85 -12.21 5.75
C THR A 115 10.49 -13.51 5.30
N GLN A 116 9.93 -14.16 4.27
CA GLN A 116 10.52 -15.38 3.71
C GLN A 116 11.89 -15.11 3.05
N ASP A 117 12.07 -13.97 2.40
CA ASP A 117 13.36 -13.59 1.81
C ASP A 117 14.42 -13.28 2.87
N CYS A 118 14.04 -12.58 3.95
CA CYS A 118 14.89 -12.27 5.09
C CYS A 118 15.29 -13.49 5.93
N ALA A 119 14.47 -14.55 5.93
CA ALA A 119 14.78 -15.79 6.63
C ALA A 119 15.75 -16.73 5.87
N ARG A 120 16.13 -16.39 4.64
CA ARG A 120 17.12 -17.13 3.82
C ARG A 120 18.52 -16.57 3.99
#